data_AF-A0A7V9GQI2-F1
#
_entry.id   AF-A0A7V9GQI2-F1
#
_cell.length_a   1.000
_cell.length_b   1.000
_cell.length_c   1.000
_cell.angle_alpha   90.00
_cell.angle_beta   90.00
_cell.angle_gamma   90.00
#
_symmetry.space_group_name_H-M   'P 1'
#
loop_
_entity.id
_entity.type
_entity.pdbx_description
1 polymer ?
#
loop_
_entity_poly.entity_id
_entity_poly.type
_entity_poly.pdbx_seq_one_letter_code
_entity_poly.pdbx_strand_id
1 'polypeptide(L)' 'TGREVDWFKIGFSPRKANLSLHLAIDIKQYADALNKLGKHKTGAGCLYINKLEDVDLKILEKMIAAAVKQK' A
#
# COMPACT_ATOMS: atom_id res chain seq x y z
N THR A 1 -21.43 -19.72 5.29
CA THR A 1 -21.41 -18.74 6.38
C THR A 1 -21.03 -17.40 5.77
N GLY A 2 -21.99 -16.52 5.53
CA GLY A 2 -21.72 -15.19 4.97
C GLY A 2 -21.06 -14.33 6.04
N ARG A 3 -19.74 -14.24 6.05
CA ARG A 3 -19.01 -13.30 6.90
C ARG A 3 -18.79 -12.03 6.09
N GLU A 4 -19.63 -11.04 6.35
CA GLU A 4 -19.33 -9.66 6.01
C GLU A 4 -18.32 -9.13 7.03
N VAL A 5 -17.22 -8.59 6.53
CA VAL A 5 -16.20 -7.97 7.37
C VAL A 5 -16.06 -6.54 6.91
N ASP A 6 -16.34 -5.60 7.81
CA ASP A 6 -16.03 -4.19 7.60
C ASP A 6 -14.51 -4.05 7.61
N TRP A 7 -13.93 -3.94 6.41
CA TRP A 7 -12.48 -3.82 6.24
C TRP A 7 -12.10 -2.35 6.12
N PHE A 8 -10.95 -2.00 6.66
CA PHE A 8 -10.42 -0.64 6.51
C PHE A 8 -10.10 -0.35 5.04
N LYS A 9 -10.26 0.91 4.62
CA LYS A 9 -9.85 1.35 3.28
C LYS A 9 -8.33 1.35 3.11
N ILE A 10 -7.63 1.80 4.15
CA ILE A 10 -6.17 1.82 4.24
C ILE A 10 -5.76 1.44 5.67
N GLY A 11 -4.67 0.70 5.79
CA GLY A 11 -4.12 0.31 7.08
C GLY A 11 -2.61 0.20 6.98
N PHE A 12 -1.92 0.32 8.11
CA PHE A 12 -0.51 -0.01 8.18
C PHE A 12 -0.20 -0.78 9.45
N SER A 13 0.81 -1.63 9.39
CA SER A 13 1.26 -2.45 10.50
C SER A 13 2.77 -2.34 10.58
N PRO A 14 3.31 -1.66 11.61
CA PRO A 14 4.74 -1.66 11.86
C PRO A 14 5.17 -3.06 12.33
N ARG A 15 6.11 -3.66 11.62
CA ARG A 15 6.77 -4.91 12.04
C ARG A 15 8.23 -4.63 12.38
N LYS A 16 8.85 -5.58 13.07
CA LYS A 16 10.25 -5.49 13.52
C LYS A 16 11.26 -5.19 12.40
N ALA A 17 11.00 -5.65 11.17
CA ALA A 17 11.92 -5.50 10.03
C ALA A 17 11.40 -4.57 8.92
N ASN A 18 10.09 -4.30 8.89
CA ASN A 18 9.44 -3.61 7.78
C ASN A 18 8.07 -3.03 8.17
N LEU A 19 7.66 -2.01 7.44
CA LEU A 19 6.32 -1.43 7.46
C LEU A 19 5.46 -2.14 6.41
N SER A 20 4.38 -2.77 6.86
CA SER A 20 3.36 -3.32 5.98
C SER A 20 2.25 -2.30 5.79
N LEU A 21 2.11 -1.74 4.60
CA LEU A 21 0.98 -0.91 4.20
C LEU A 21 -0.04 -1.76 3.45
N HIS A 22 -1.27 -1.73 3.91
CA HIS A 22 -2.38 -2.41 3.28
C HIS A 22 -3.25 -1.36 2.60
N LEU A 23 -3.07 -1.28 1.29
CA LEU A 23 -3.81 -0.38 0.42
C LEU A 23 -4.78 -1.27 -0.35
N ALA A 24 -6.08 -1.05 -0.23
CA ALA A 24 -7.10 -1.75 -1.00
C ALA A 24 -7.07 -1.27 -2.47
N ILE A 25 -5.94 -1.46 -3.15
CA ILE A 25 -5.68 -1.03 -4.51
C ILE A 25 -5.38 -2.21 -5.40
N ASP A 26 -5.84 -2.15 -6.65
CA ASP A 26 -5.42 -3.10 -7.66
C ASP A 26 -3.96 -2.81 -8.06
N ILE A 27 -3.06 -3.71 -7.68
CA ILE A 27 -1.61 -3.56 -7.90
C ILE A 27 -1.27 -3.37 -9.39
N LYS A 28 -2.10 -3.91 -10.31
CA LYS A 28 -1.86 -3.76 -11.75
C LYS A 28 -2.17 -2.34 -12.20
N GLN A 29 -3.22 -1.71 -11.68
CA GLN A 29 -3.51 -0.30 -11.99
C GLN A 29 -2.43 0.66 -11.49
N TYR A 30 -1.76 0.33 -10.38
CA TYR A 30 -0.74 1.19 -9.77
C TYR A 30 0.69 0.74 -10.10
N ALA A 31 0.90 -0.16 -11.06
CA ALA A 31 2.21 -0.70 -11.40
C ALA A 31 3.24 0.39 -11.79
N ASP A 32 2.82 1.44 -12.50
CA ASP A 32 3.71 2.56 -12.86
C ASP A 32 4.12 3.40 -11.63
N ALA A 33 3.18 3.66 -10.73
CA ALA A 33 3.45 4.37 -9.48
C ALA A 33 4.35 3.53 -8.56
N LEU A 34 4.11 2.22 -8.47
CA LEU A 34 4.94 1.27 -7.72
C LEU A 34 6.36 1.24 -8.27
N ASN A 35 6.56 1.19 -9.58
CA ASN A 35 7.90 1.24 -10.19
C ASN A 35 8.67 2.51 -9.80
N LYS A 36 7.98 3.65 -9.68
CA LYS A 36 8.59 4.93 -9.29
C LYS A 36 8.73 5.10 -7.78
N LEU A 37 8.02 4.30 -6.98
CA LEU A 37 7.99 4.42 -5.52
C LEU A 37 9.37 4.18 -4.88
N GLY A 38 10.21 3.32 -5.44
CA GLY A 38 11.52 2.99 -4.88
C GLY A 38 11.61 1.54 -4.39
N LYS A 39 12.44 1.25 -3.37
CA LYS A 39 12.63 -0.12 -2.89
C LYS A 39 11.44 -0.56 -2.04
N HIS A 40 10.62 -1.43 -2.61
CA HIS A 40 9.46 -1.99 -1.94
C HIS A 40 9.26 -3.45 -2.36
N LYS A 41 8.42 -4.17 -1.61
CA LYS A 41 7.88 -5.47 -2.01
C LYS A 41 6.35 -5.38 -2.07
N THR A 42 5.75 -6.08 -3.02
CA THR A 42 4.30 -6.20 -3.14
C THR A 42 3.84 -7.64 -2.85
N GLY A 43 2.71 -7.79 -2.17
CA GLY A 43 2.00 -9.07 -1.97
C GLY A 43 0.58 -8.99 -2.54
N ALA A 44 -0.32 -9.88 -2.13
CA ALA A 44 -1.74 -9.89 -2.55
C ALA A 44 -2.54 -8.71 -1.95
N GLY A 45 -2.22 -7.47 -2.35
CA GLY A 45 -2.86 -6.23 -1.87
C GLY A 45 -2.10 -5.52 -0.73
N CYS A 46 -0.86 -5.92 -0.45
CA CYS A 46 -0.03 -5.28 0.57
C CYS A 46 1.29 -4.77 -0.02
N LEU A 47 1.72 -3.61 0.44
CA LEU A 47 3.00 -2.98 0.16
C LEU A 47 3.90 -3.15 1.39
N TYR A 48 5.13 -3.57 1.19
CA TYR A 48 6.11 -3.75 2.25
C TYR A 48 7.29 -2.84 2.00
N ILE A 49 7.60 -2.00 2.97
CA ILE A 49 8.65 -0.99 2.91
C ILE A 49 9.57 -1.22 4.11
N ASN A 50 10.89 -1.28 3.90
CA ASN A 50 11.81 -1.44 5.03
C ASN A 50 12.02 -0.12 5.78
N LYS A 51 12.24 0.97 5.04
CA LYS A 51 12.46 2.33 5.58
C LYS A 51 11.72 3.35 4.73
N LEU A 52 11.26 4.43 5.34
CA LEU A 52 10.64 5.54 4.59
C LEU A 52 11.63 6.25 3.66
N GLU A 53 12.93 6.21 3.99
CA GLU A 53 14.00 6.77 3.14
C GLU A 53 14.21 5.99 1.84
N ASP A 54 13.79 4.73 1.79
CA ASP A 54 13.92 3.87 0.61
C ASP A 54 12.81 4.11 -0.42
N VAL A 55 11.82 4.95 -0.08
CA VAL A 55 10.64 5.23 -0.91
C VAL A 55 10.40 6.72 -1.10
N ASP A 56 9.82 7.07 -2.25
CA ASP A 56 9.37 8.43 -2.52
C ASP A 56 8.03 8.71 -1.83
N LEU A 57 8.09 9.54 -0.79
CA LEU A 57 6.94 9.96 0.01
C LEU A 57 5.86 10.67 -0.82
N LYS A 58 6.22 11.43 -1.87
CA LYS A 58 5.24 12.12 -2.72
C LYS A 58 4.46 11.13 -3.56
N ILE A 59 5.11 10.08 -4.03
CA ILE A 59 4.44 9.00 -4.77
C ILE A 59 3.56 8.19 -3.82
N LEU A 60 4.07 7.89 -2.62
CA LEU A 60 3.30 7.18 -1.59
C LEU A 60 2.02 7.95 -1.21
N GLU A 61 2.11 9.26 -1.00
CA GLU A 61 0.96 10.11 -0.68
C GLU A 61 -0.08 10.10 -1.80
N LYS A 62 0.35 10.23 -3.07
CA LYS A 62 -0.54 10.13 -4.23
C LYS A 62 -1.25 8.79 -4.29
N MET A 63 -0.54 7.69 -4.01
CA MET A 63 -1.12 6.35 -3.98
C MET A 63 -2.17 6.21 -2.87
N ILE A 64 -1.87 6.71 -1.65
CA ILE A 64 -2.83 6.69 -0.53
C ILE A 64 -4.08 7.51 -0.87
N ALA A 65 -3.89 8.71 -1.42
CA ALA A 65 -5.00 9.57 -1.82
C ALA A 65 -5.88 8.92 -2.91
N ALA A 66 -5.28 8.19 -3.85
CA ALA A 66 -5.99 7.45 -4.87
C ALA A 66 -6.72 6.22 -4.30
N ALA A 67 -6.09 5.50 -3.38
CA ALA A 67 -6.67 4.34 -2.68
C ALA A 67 -7.94 4.71 -1.90
N VAL A 68 -7.93 5.85 -1.18
CA VAL A 68 -9.09 6.29 -0.38
C VAL A 68 -10.25 6.79 -1.27
N LYS A 69 -9.95 7.23 -2.50
CA LYS A 69 -10.95 7.72 -3.46
C LYS A 69 -11.60 6.60 -4.29
N GLN A 70 -10.97 5.43 -4.43
CA GLN A 70 -11.64 4.29 -5.06
C GLN A 70 -12.81 3.84 -4.17
N LYS A 71 -13.98 3.70 -4.80
CA LYS A 71 -15.26 3.39 -4.17
C LYS A 71 -15.74 2.03 -4.63
#